data_AF-Q3YTC6-F1
#
_entry.id   AF-Q3YTC6-F1
#
_cell.length_a   1.000
_cell.length_b   1.000
_cell.length_c   1.000
_cell.angle_alpha   90.00
_cell.angle_beta   90.00
_cell.angle_gamma   90.00
#
_symmetry.space_group_name_H-M   'P 1'
#
loop_
_entity.id
_entity.type
_entity.pdbx_description
1 polymer ?
#
loop_
_entity_poly.entity_id
_entity_poly.type
_entity_poly.pdbx_seq_one_letter_code
_entity_poly.pdbx_strand_id
1 'polypeptide(L)' 'MQTMTSRSRQAAYSISLLKRLKATYRRAKTITLIVDNYIIHKSRETQSWLKENPKFTYRKLKN' A
#
# COMPACT_ATOMS: atom_id res chain seq x y z
N MET A 1 -11.75 -23.49 -9.28
CA MET A 1 -11.71 -22.01 -9.14
C MET A 1 -11.24 -21.66 -7.74
N GLN A 2 -10.06 -21.05 -7.57
CA GLN A 2 -9.62 -20.61 -6.25
C GLN A 2 -10.40 -19.36 -5.84
N THR A 3 -11.25 -19.47 -4.82
CA THR A 3 -11.98 -18.34 -4.25
C THR A 3 -11.01 -17.49 -3.43
N MET A 4 -10.41 -16.47 -4.06
CA MET A 4 -9.71 -15.42 -3.32
C MET A 4 -10.71 -14.70 -2.42
N THR A 5 -10.54 -14.85 -1.11
CA THR A 5 -11.33 -14.20 -0.07
C THR A 5 -11.36 -12.68 -0.28
N SER A 6 -12.44 -12.01 0.11
CA SER A 6 -12.64 -10.57 -0.14
C SER A 6 -11.50 -9.68 0.40
N ARG A 7 -10.77 -10.13 1.42
CA ARG A 7 -9.60 -9.43 1.98
C ARG A 7 -8.36 -9.53 1.08
N SER A 8 -8.11 -10.67 0.42
CA SER A 8 -6.95 -10.83 -0.47
C SER A 8 -7.12 -10.04 -1.77
N ARG A 9 -8.36 -9.95 -2.29
CA ARG A 9 -8.68 -9.07 -3.43
C ARG A 9 -8.39 -7.59 -3.12
N GLN A 10 -8.78 -7.11 -1.95
CA GLN A 10 -8.52 -5.71 -1.54
C GLN A 10 -7.01 -5.43 -1.36
N ALA A 11 -6.25 -6.37 -0.81
CA ALA A 11 -4.80 -6.26 -0.71
C ALA A 11 -4.12 -6.17 -2.10
N ALA A 12 -4.59 -6.96 -3.07
CA ALA A 12 -4.07 -6.93 -4.43
C ALA A 12 -4.28 -5.57 -5.13
N TYR A 13 -5.47 -4.96 -5.00
CA TYR A 13 -5.73 -3.60 -5.50
C TYR A 13 -4.86 -2.54 -4.83
N SER A 14 -4.57 -2.72 -3.54
CA SER A 14 -3.72 -1.79 -2.78
C SER A 14 -2.27 -1.85 -3.27
N ILE A 15 -1.75 -3.06 -3.49
CA ILE A 15 -0.37 -3.27 -3.95
C ILE A 15 -0.20 -2.78 -5.40
N SER A 16 -1.20 -2.98 -6.27
CA SER A 16 -1.12 -2.49 -7.65
C SER A 16 -1.09 -0.96 -7.70
N LEU A 17 -1.84 -0.28 -6.85
CA LEU A 17 -1.78 1.17 -6.68
C LEU A 17 -0.38 1.63 -6.21
N LEU A 18 0.18 0.97 -5.19
CA LEU A 18 1.52 1.29 -4.68
C LEU A 18 2.60 1.11 -5.76
N LYS A 19 2.51 0.04 -6.55
CA LYS A 19 3.42 -0.20 -7.70
C LYS A 19 3.31 0.90 -8.74
N ARG A 20 2.09 1.33 -9.07
CA ARG A 20 1.85 2.43 -10.02
C ARG A 20 2.43 3.74 -9.50
N LEU A 21 2.20 4.08 -8.23
CA LEU A 21 2.79 5.27 -7.60
C LEU A 21 4.32 5.23 -7.61
N LYS A 22 4.94 4.07 -7.35
CA LYS A 22 6.40 3.90 -7.44
C LYS A 22 6.93 4.19 -8.84
N ALA A 23 6.22 3.73 -9.87
CA ALA A 23 6.59 3.93 -11.27
C ALA A 23 6.41 5.39 -11.70
N THR A 24 5.27 6.01 -11.39
CA THR A 24 4.97 7.41 -11.71
C THR A 24 5.96 8.37 -11.04
N TYR A 25 6.24 8.16 -9.74
CA TYR A 25 7.12 9.02 -8.95
C TYR A 25 8.52 8.42 -8.78
N ARG A 26 9.12 7.93 -9.89
CA ARG A 26 10.44 7.27 -9.86
C ARG A 26 11.54 8.18 -9.29
N ARG A 27 11.51 9.47 -9.62
CA ARG A 27 12.53 10.46 -9.21
C ARG A 27 12.31 11.09 -7.83
N ALA A 28 11.14 10.89 -7.22
CA ALA A 28 10.89 11.41 -5.87
C ALA A 28 11.88 10.80 -4.88
N LYS A 29 12.35 11.57 -3.90
CA LYS A 29 13.21 11.03 -2.81
C LYS A 29 12.37 10.27 -1.78
N THR A 30 11.18 10.78 -1.48
CA THR A 30 10.25 10.22 -0.50
C THR A 30 8.83 10.35 -1.03
N ILE A 31 7.99 9.34 -0.80
CA ILE A 31 6.55 9.39 -1.08
C ILE A 31 5.84 9.21 0.27
N THR A 32 5.11 10.23 0.71
CA THR A 32 4.33 10.18 1.95
C THR A 32 2.88 9.86 1.63
N LEU A 33 2.44 8.68 2.05
CA LEU A 33 1.07 8.21 1.94
C LEU A 33 0.30 8.68 3.18
N ILE A 34 -0.63 9.60 2.98
CA ILE A 34 -1.62 9.95 3.99
C ILE A 34 -2.80 9.02 3.77
N VAL A 35 -2.96 8.06 4.67
CA VAL A 35 -3.99 7.03 4.53
C VAL A 35 -5.13 7.39 5.45
N ASP A 36 -6.20 7.93 4.88
CA ASP A 36 -7.48 8.00 5.57
C ASP A 36 -8.33 6.80 5.16
N ASN A 37 -8.78 6.06 6.17
CA ASN A 37 -9.91 5.14 6.09
C ASN A 37 -9.89 3.91 5.15
N TYR A 38 -8.75 3.40 4.66
CA TYR A 38 -8.76 2.08 4.01
C TYR A 38 -7.71 1.10 4.52
N ILE A 39 -8.10 -0.17 4.47
CA ILE A 39 -7.48 -1.43 4.95
C ILE A 39 -6.07 -1.69 4.38
N ILE A 40 -5.47 -0.73 3.66
CA ILE A 40 -4.14 -0.85 3.02
C ILE A 40 -2.99 -1.07 4.01
N HIS A 41 -3.22 -0.87 5.31
CA HIS A 41 -2.25 -1.15 6.37
C HIS A 41 -2.65 -2.32 7.28
N LYS A 42 -3.77 -3.00 7.03
CA LYS A 42 -4.22 -4.17 7.83
C LYS A 42 -3.79 -5.51 7.25
N SER A 43 -3.47 -5.60 5.95
CA SER A 43 -2.99 -6.85 5.35
C SER A 43 -1.50 -7.05 5.64
N ARG A 44 -1.10 -8.29 5.94
CA ARG A 44 0.30 -8.65 6.18
C ARG A 44 1.15 -8.45 4.91
N GLU A 45 0.57 -8.69 3.75
CA GLU A 45 1.23 -8.55 2.44
C GLU A 45 1.59 -7.10 2.15
N THR A 46 0.68 -6.15 2.37
CA THR A 46 0.97 -4.73 2.14
C THR A 46 1.96 -4.20 3.16
N GLN A 47 1.90 -4.65 4.43
CA GLN A 47 2.92 -4.31 5.42
C GLN A 47 4.31 -4.85 5.04
N SER A 48 4.39 -6.10 4.54
CA SER A 48 5.65 -6.69 4.09
C SER A 48 6.24 -5.90 2.92
N TRP A 49 5.41 -5.55 1.94
CA TRP A 49 5.85 -4.75 0.80
C TRP A 49 6.34 -3.35 1.23
N LEU A 50 5.66 -2.69 2.16
CA LEU A 50 6.10 -1.40 2.69
C LEU A 50 7.45 -1.50 3.41
N LYS A 51 7.71 -2.59 4.15
CA LYS A 51 9.02 -2.83 4.78
C LYS A 51 10.14 -2.96 3.75
N GLU A 52 9.88 -3.61 2.63
CA GLU A 52 10.83 -3.76 1.52
C GLU A 52 11.02 -2.47 0.71
N ASN A 53 10.15 -1.47 0.88
CA ASN A 53 10.15 -0.24 0.08
C ASN A 53 10.24 1.01 0.99
N PRO A 54 11.42 1.31 1.55
CA PRO A 54 11.62 2.39 2.53
C PRO A 54 11.33 3.80 2.00
N LYS A 55 11.20 3.95 0.68
CA LYS A 55 10.77 5.19 0.01
C LYS A 55 9.35 5.62 0.40
N PHE A 56 8.51 4.67 0.81
CA PHE A 56 7.14 4.91 1.20
C PHE A 56 7.06 5.11 2.71
N THR A 57 6.70 6.33 3.11
CA THR A 57 6.35 6.64 4.50
C THR A 57 4.84 6.73 4.58
N TYR A 58 4.22 6.20 5.64
CA TYR A 58 2.78 6.32 5.83
C TYR A 58 2.49 7.07 7.13
N ARG A 59 1.47 7.94 7.10
CA ARG A 59 0.95 8.62 8.29
C ARG A 59 -0.53 8.30 8.43
N LYS A 60 -0.94 7.98 9.66
CA LYS A 60 -2.35 7.94 10.05
C LYS A 60 -2.75 9.35 10.43
N LEU A 61 -3.83 9.85 9.84
CA LEU A 61 -4.50 11.02 10.39
C LEU A 61 -5.12 10.60 11.73
N LYS A 62 -4.74 11.30 12.80
CA LYS A 62 -5.45 11.19 14.07
C LYS A 62 -6.71 12.03 13.93
N ASN A 63 -7.87 11.39 14.02
CA ASN A 63 -9.10 12.07 14.42
C ASN A 63 -9.08 12.23 15.93
#